data_AF-A0A9X8VDV8-F1
#
_entry.id   AF-A0A9X8VDV8-F1
#
_cell.length_a   1.000
_cell.length_b   1.000
_cell.length_c   1.000
_cell.angle_alpha   90.00
_cell.angle_beta   90.00
_cell.angle_gamma   90.00
#
_symmetry.space_group_name_H-M   'P 1'
#
loop_
_entity.id
_entity.type
_entity.pdbx_description
1 polymer ?
#
loop_
_entity_poly.entity_id
_entity_poly.type
_entity_poly.pdbx_seq_one_letter_code
_entity_poly.pdbx_strand_id
1 'polypeptide(L)'
;MNDSNRIRLTWISFFSYALTGALVIVTGMVMGNIAEYFNLPVSSMSNTFTFLNAGILISIFLNAWLMEIIPLKRQLIFGFVLMVLAVAGLMLGKSLT
;
A
#
# COMPACT_ATOMS: atom_id res chain seq x y z
N MET A 1 -5.54 -1.33 30.28
CA MET A 1 -5.35 -0.52 29.05
C MET A 1 -6.22 0.72 29.19
N ASN A 2 -5.66 1.92 29.01
CA ASN A 2 -6.41 3.17 29.18
C ASN A 2 -7.36 3.37 27.98
N ASP A 3 -8.63 3.74 28.19
CA ASP A 3 -9.65 3.83 27.11
C ASP A 3 -9.23 4.82 26.01
N SER A 4 -8.48 5.86 26.37
CA SER A 4 -7.89 6.80 25.40
C SER A 4 -6.95 6.12 24.40
N ASN A 5 -6.21 5.09 24.79
CA ASN A 5 -5.31 4.38 23.87
C ASN A 5 -6.09 3.48 22.91
N ARG A 6 -7.20 2.89 23.35
CA ARG A 6 -8.09 2.11 22.47
C ARG A 6 -8.69 3.00 21.39
N ILE A 7 -9.24 4.15 21.76
CA ILE A 7 -9.80 5.13 20.82
C ILE A 7 -8.74 5.57 19.80
N ARG A 8 -7.55 5.97 20.25
CA ARG A 8 -6.44 6.36 19.35
C ARG A 8 -6.05 5.24 18.39
N LEU A 9 -5.98 4.00 18.88
CA LEU A 9 -5.65 2.85 18.05
C LEU A 9 -6.73 2.61 16.98
N THR A 10 -8.00 2.70 17.35
CA THR A 10 -9.14 2.57 16.43
C THR A 10 -9.11 3.63 15.33
N TRP A 11 -8.84 4.89 15.69
CA TRP A 11 -8.70 5.97 14.71
C TRP A 11 -7.54 5.74 13.74
N ILE A 12 -6.38 5.30 14.25
CA ILE A 12 -5.22 4.97 13.41
C ILE A 12 -5.55 3.81 12.45
N SER A 13 -6.25 2.78 12.94
CA SER A 13 -6.68 1.66 12.11
C SER A 13 -7.66 2.09 11.02
N PHE A 14 -8.65 2.93 11.35
CA PHE A 14 -9.59 3.46 10.36
C PHE A 14 -8.87 4.29 9.28
N PHE A 15 -7.96 5.16 9.69
CA PHE A 15 -7.18 5.96 8.74
C PHE A 15 -6.29 5.09 7.84
N SER A 16 -5.60 4.10 8.41
CA SER A 16 -4.74 3.18 7.65
C SER A 16 -5.53 2.38 6.61
N TYR A 17 -6.70 1.86 7.00
CA TYR A 17 -7.56 1.10 6.11
C TYR A 17 -8.16 1.98 5.00
N ALA A 18 -8.64 3.17 5.35
CA ALA A 18 -9.16 4.13 4.38
C ALA A 18 -8.08 4.59 3.38
N LEU A 19 -6.84 4.84 3.86
CA LEU A 19 -5.72 5.24 3.00
C LEU A 19 -5.35 4.13 2.02
N THR A 20 -5.28 2.88 2.48
CA THR A 20 -4.96 1.72 1.63
C THR A 20 -6.04 1.51 0.58
N GLY A 21 -7.32 1.59 0.97
CA GLY A 21 -8.45 1.49 0.04
C GLY A 21 -8.46 2.62 -0.99
N ALA A 22 -8.26 3.86 -0.55
CA ALA A 22 -8.20 5.03 -1.44
C ALA A 22 -7.06 4.90 -2.46
N LEU A 23 -5.87 4.45 -2.05
CA LEU A 23 -4.74 4.25 -2.94
C LEU A 23 -5.09 3.24 -4.05
N VAL A 24 -5.62 2.08 -3.68
CA VAL A 24 -5.96 1.01 -4.65
C VAL A 24 -7.07 1.44 -5.60
N ILE A 25 -8.16 1.99 -5.06
CA ILE A 25 -9.33 2.38 -5.86
C ILE A 25 -8.99 3.52 -6.81
N VAL A 26 -8.33 4.57 -6.31
CA VAL A 26 -7.95 5.72 -7.14
C VAL A 26 -6.96 5.29 -8.22
N THR A 27 -5.94 4.50 -7.88
CA THR A 27 -4.97 3.98 -8.87
C THR A 27 -5.67 3.21 -9.99
N GLY A 28 -6.66 2.38 -9.67
CA GLY A 28 -7.46 1.67 -10.66
C GLY A 28 -8.31 2.59 -11.55
N MET A 29 -8.88 3.66 -10.98
CA MET A 29 -9.68 4.63 -11.75
C MET A 29 -8.84 5.52 -12.66
N VAL A 30 -7.67 6.00 -12.20
CA VAL A 30 -6.82 6.91 -12.99
C VAL A 30 -5.96 6.17 -14.01
N MET A 31 -5.91 4.85 -13.92
CA MET A 31 -5.13 3.97 -14.77
C MET A 31 -5.31 4.21 -16.28
N GLY A 32 -6.56 4.34 -16.74
CA GLY A 32 -6.86 4.61 -18.14
C GLY A 32 -6.29 5.96 -18.59
N ASN A 33 -6.45 6.99 -17.75
CA ASN A 33 -5.93 8.33 -18.02
C ASN A 33 -4.38 8.36 -18.03
N ILE A 34 -3.73 7.56 -17.18
CA ILE A 34 -2.26 7.47 -17.16
C ILE A 34 -1.76 6.72 -18.41
N ALA A 35 -2.44 5.65 -18.84
CA ALA A 35 -2.10 4.92 -20.05
C ALA A 35 -2.20 5.83 -21.29
N GLU A 36 -3.24 6.66 -21.37
CA GLU A 36 -3.43 7.67 -22.42
C GLU A 36 -2.37 8.77 -22.37
N TYR A 37 -2.06 9.30 -21.18
CA TYR A 37 -1.03 10.33 -20.99
C TYR A 37 0.37 9.87 -21.40
N PHE A 38 0.75 8.62 -21.10
CA PHE A 38 2.05 8.06 -21.46
C PHE A 38 2.09 7.34 -22.81
N ASN A 39 0.98 7.32 -23.58
CA ASN A 39 0.84 6.55 -24.83
C ASN A 39 1.22 5.06 -24.68
N LEU A 40 0.98 4.48 -23.50
CA LEU A 40 1.28 3.08 -23.21
C LEU A 40 0.02 2.23 -23.42
N PRO A 41 0.16 0.99 -23.90
CA PRO A 41 -0.99 0.11 -24.02
C PRO A 41 -1.60 -0.14 -22.64
N VAL A 42 -2.93 0.00 -22.56
CA VAL A 42 -3.71 -0.21 -21.33
C VAL A 42 -3.42 -1.59 -20.72
N SER A 43 -3.04 -2.59 -21.53
CA SER A 43 -2.62 -3.92 -21.06
C SER A 43 -1.32 -3.92 -20.23
N SER A 44 -0.31 -3.12 -20.60
CA SER A 44 0.95 -3.03 -19.85
C SER A 44 0.74 -2.34 -18.50
N MET A 45 -0.03 -1.26 -18.51
CA MET A 45 -0.50 -0.63 -17.28
C MET A 45 -1.31 -1.65 -16.47
N SER A 46 -2.28 -2.35 -17.10
CA SER A 46 -3.19 -3.31 -16.44
C SER A 46 -2.41 -4.39 -15.71
N ASN A 47 -1.32 -4.85 -16.29
CA ASN A 47 -0.43 -5.81 -15.67
C ASN A 47 0.21 -5.24 -14.39
N THR A 48 0.71 -4.00 -14.41
CA THR A 48 1.26 -3.33 -13.22
C THR A 48 0.22 -3.18 -12.11
N PHE A 49 -1.03 -2.85 -12.43
CA PHE A 49 -2.11 -2.79 -11.43
C PHE A 49 -2.50 -4.16 -10.89
N THR A 50 -2.53 -5.19 -11.74
CA THR A 50 -2.72 -6.58 -11.30
C THR A 50 -1.59 -7.02 -10.37
N PHE A 51 -0.34 -6.68 -10.67
CA PHE A 51 0.81 -6.93 -9.80
C PHE A 51 0.71 -6.18 -8.46
N LEU A 52 0.22 -4.94 -8.48
CA LEU A 52 -0.02 -4.17 -7.27
C LEU A 52 -1.09 -4.83 -6.38
N ASN A 53 -2.24 -5.21 -6.95
CA ASN A 53 -3.30 -5.89 -6.21
C ASN A 53 -2.88 -7.28 -5.72
N ALA A 54 -2.18 -8.06 -6.54
CA ALA A 54 -1.64 -9.35 -6.15
C ALA A 54 -0.60 -9.21 -5.03
N GLY A 55 0.27 -8.20 -5.12
CA GLY A 55 1.26 -7.87 -4.10
C GLY A 55 0.63 -7.47 -2.77
N ILE A 56 -0.44 -6.67 -2.79
CA ILE A 56 -1.21 -6.34 -1.59
C ILE A 56 -1.85 -7.60 -0.98
N LEU A 57 -2.45 -8.46 -1.81
CA LEU A 57 -3.06 -9.71 -1.35
C LEU A 57 -2.03 -10.63 -0.68
N ILE A 58 -0.88 -10.86 -1.33
CA ILE A 58 0.23 -11.64 -0.77
C ILE A 58 0.72 -11.00 0.53
N SER A 59 0.83 -9.67 0.57
CA SER A 59 1.27 -8.95 1.76
C SER A 59 0.29 -9.08 2.92
N ILE A 60 -1.02 -9.10 2.67
CA ILE A 60 -2.04 -9.33 3.71
C ILE A 60 -1.93 -10.75 4.27
N PHE A 61 -1.75 -11.76 3.41
CA PHE A 61 -1.53 -13.14 3.86
C PHE A 61 -0.25 -13.29 4.68
N LEU A 62 0.86 -12.72 4.19
CA LEU A 62 2.12 -12.68 4.95
C LEU A 62 1.97 -11.90 6.25
N ASN A 63 1.19 -10.82 6.27
CA ASN A 63 0.94 -10.02 7.46
C ASN A 63 0.19 -10.83 8.53
N ALA A 64 -0.84 -11.59 8.12
CA ALA A 64 -1.61 -12.47 8.99
C ALA A 64 -0.73 -13.57 9.60
N TRP A 65 0.12 -14.20 8.79
CA TRP A 65 1.06 -15.21 9.29
C TRP A 65 2.12 -14.60 10.22
N LEU A 66 2.66 -13.44 9.87
CA LEU A 66 3.70 -12.76 10.65
C LEU A 66 3.17 -12.28 12.02
N MET A 67 1.87 -12.02 12.15
CA MET A 67 1.24 -11.62 13.41
C MET A 67 1.25 -12.74 14.47
N GLU A 68 1.35 -14.02 14.07
CA GLU A 68 1.55 -15.15 15.00
C GLU A 68 2.98 -15.18 15.58
N ILE A 69 3.96 -14.64 14.86
CA ILE A 69 5.39 -14.73 15.23
C ILE A 69 5.89 -13.42 15.87
N ILE A 70 5.42 -12.26 15.39
CA ILE A 70 5.95 -10.93 15.75
C ILE A 70 4.84 -10.04 16.33
N PRO A 71 5.08 -9.32 17.44
CA PRO A 71 4.09 -8.41 18.01
C PRO A 71 3.77 -7.23 17.08
N LEU A 72 2.49 -6.90 16.98
CA LEU A 72 1.91 -5.86 16.09
C LEU A 72 2.68 -4.52 16.10
N LYS A 73 3.20 -4.10 17.27
CA LYS A 73 3.98 -2.85 17.41
C LYS A 73 5.22 -2.84 16.52
N ARG A 74 5.95 -3.96 16.43
CA ARG A 74 7.15 -4.07 15.59
C ARG A 74 6.80 -4.10 14.10
N GLN A 75 5.71 -4.77 13.73
CA GLN A 75 5.23 -4.85 12.36
C GLN A 75 4.80 -3.48 11.82
N LEU A 76 4.13 -2.67 12.64
CA LEU A 76 3.70 -1.33 12.27
C LEU A 76 4.89 -0.38 12.04
N ILE A 77 5.92 -0.45 12.91
CA ILE A 77 7.16 0.32 12.74
C ILE A 77 7.89 -0.12 11.46
N PHE A 78 8.02 -1.43 11.25
CA PHE A 78 8.69 -1.97 10.07
C PHE A 78 7.96 -1.57 8.77
N GLY A 79 6.63 -1.68 8.75
CA GLY A 79 5.80 -1.25 7.62
C GLY A 79 5.91 0.25 7.35
N PHE A 80 5.99 1.09 8.39
CA PHE A 80 6.20 2.53 8.23
C PHE A 80 7.56 2.85 7.60
N VAL A 81 8.64 2.20 8.08
CA VAL A 81 9.99 2.38 7.49
C VAL A 81 10.02 1.92 6.03
N LEU A 82 9.40 0.78 5.73
CA LEU A 82 9.32 0.27 4.35
C LEU A 82 8.53 1.21 3.44
N MET A 83 7.44 1.81 3.93
CA MET A 83 6.66 2.79 3.18
C MET A 83 7.48 4.04 2.87
N VAL A 84 8.22 4.57 3.84
CA VAL A 84 9.12 5.72 3.63
C VAL A 84 10.20 5.39 2.60
N LEU A 85 10.80 4.19 2.69
CA LEU A 85 11.78 3.73 1.70
C LEU A 85 11.18 3.57 0.30
N ALA A 86 9.95 3.05 0.19
CA ALA A 86 9.26 2.91 -1.09
C ALA A 86 8.93 4.28 -1.71
N VAL A 87 8.46 5.25 -0.92
CA VAL A 87 8.22 6.62 -1.39
C VAL A 87 9.52 7.30 -1.80
N ALA A 88 10.59 7.14 -1.03
CA ALA A 88 11.91 7.67 -1.38
C ALA A 88 12.43 7.02 -2.68
N GLY A 89 12.28 5.71 -2.84
CA GLY A 89 12.63 4.98 -4.06
C GLY A 89 11.84 5.45 -5.27
N LEU A 90 10.53 5.69 -5.13
CA LEU A 90 9.69 6.26 -6.19
C LEU A 90 10.09 7.70 -6.55
N MET A 91 10.44 8.53 -5.56
CA MET A 91 10.88 9.92 -5.81
C MET A 91 12.27 10.00 -6.44
N LEU A 92 13.18 9.09 -6.09
CA LEU A 92 14.55 9.04 -6.62
C LEU A 92 14.66 8.24 -7.93
N GLY A 93 13.67 7.39 -8.23
CA GLY A 93 13.57 6.61 -9.45
C GLY A 93 13.27 7.48 -10.68
N LYS A 94 14.30 8.10 -11.25
CA LYS A 94 14.26 8.75 -12.57
C LYS A 94 14.35 7.72 -13.70
N SER A 95 13.45 6.74 -13.78
CA SER A 95 13.37 5.87 -14.96
C SER A 95 12.14 4.97 -14.92
N LEU A 96 11.19 5.18 -15.84
CA LEU A 96 10.30 4.13 -16.35
C LEU A 96 10.94 3.56 -17.63
N THR A 97 12.19 3.12 -17.53
CA THR A 97 12.92 2.38 -18.57
C THR A 97 13.55 1.16 -17.92
#